data_AF-A0AA35TT26-F1
#
_entry.id   AF-A0AA35TT26-F1
#
_cell.length_a   1.000
_cell.length_b   1.000
_cell.length_c   1.000
_cell.angle_alpha   90.00
_cell.angle_beta   90.00
_cell.angle_gamma   90.00
#
_symmetry.space_group_name_H-M   'P 1'
#
loop_
_entity.id
_entity.type
_entity.pdbx_description
1 polymer ?
#
loop_
_entity_poly.entity_id
_entity_poly.type
_entity_poly.pdbx_seq_one_letter_code
_entity_poly.pdbx_strand_id
1 'polypeptide(L)'
;MDAAKDLLKRAVELDSAQRYSEALICYEEGIQNLLRVMGGCSEEEKKELRKKAEVYLAKAEVLKQEAREGYGDYIYRAPGCIRVSLATCLLQWPQRK
;
A
#
# COMPACT_ATOMS: atom_id res chain seq x y z
N MET A 1 3.35 1.01 17.85
CA MET A 1 2.88 2.29 17.28
C MET A 1 3.91 2.90 16.34
N ASP A 2 5.20 2.78 16.65
CA ASP A 2 6.30 3.47 15.96
C ASP A 2 6.52 2.98 14.52
N ALA A 3 6.45 1.66 14.30
CA ALA A 3 6.59 1.09 12.95
C ALA A 3 5.57 1.62 11.93
N ALA A 4 4.30 1.80 12.33
CA ALA A 4 3.27 2.35 11.44
C ALA A 4 3.52 3.83 11.12
N LYS A 5 4.00 4.61 12.10
CA LYS A 5 4.34 6.02 11.91
C LYS A 5 5.53 6.18 10.98
N ASP A 6 6.54 5.33 11.11
CA ASP A 6 7.74 5.39 10.29
C ASP A 6 7.46 4.95 8.84
N LEU A 7 6.61 3.93 8.63
CA LEU A 7 6.14 3.54 7.29
C LEU A 7 5.38 4.67 6.60
N LEU A 8 4.47 5.34 7.31
CA LEU A 8 3.68 6.44 6.75
C LEU A 8 4.54 7.68 6.46
N LYS A 9 5.54 7.99 7.31
CA LYS A 9 6.51 9.06 7.01
C LYS A 9 7.30 8.75 5.75
N ARG A 10 7.81 7.51 5.64
CA ARG A 10 8.56 7.06 4.48
C ARG A 10 7.71 7.07 3.20
N ALA A 11 6.42 6.75 3.31
CA ALA A 11 5.48 6.86 2.20
C ALA A 11 5.39 8.30 1.67
N VAL A 12 5.34 9.30 2.56
CA VAL A 12 5.30 10.73 2.19
C VAL A 12 6.63 11.20 1.57
N GLU A 13 7.76 10.70 2.08
CA GLU A 13 9.08 10.98 1.50
C GLU A 13 9.18 10.41 0.07
N LEU A 14 8.70 9.18 -0.16
CA LEU A 14 8.69 8.53 -1.47
C LEU A 14 7.70 9.18 -2.45
N ASP A 15 6.55 9.63 -1.94
CA ASP A 15 5.55 10.42 -2.69
C ASP A 15 6.18 11.72 -3.21
N SER A 16 6.91 12.43 -2.34
CA SER A 16 7.67 13.63 -2.71
C SER A 16 8.80 13.34 -3.70
N ALA A 17 9.37 12.13 -3.66
CA ALA A 17 10.43 11.69 -4.57
C ALA A 17 9.90 11.11 -5.91
N GLN A 18 8.59 11.23 -6.18
CA GLN A 18 7.92 10.69 -7.37
C GLN A 18 8.07 9.17 -7.55
N ARG A 19 8.35 8.43 -6.47
CA ARG A 19 8.44 6.97 -6.46
C ARG A 19 7.11 6.36 -6.04
N TYR A 20 6.12 6.49 -6.91
CA TYR A 20 4.72 6.21 -6.57
C TYR A 20 4.45 4.75 -6.17
N SER A 21 5.13 3.77 -6.76
CA SER A 21 4.94 2.35 -6.41
C SER A 21 5.36 1.99 -4.98
N GLU A 22 6.54 2.45 -4.56
CA GLU A 22 7.06 2.18 -3.23
C GLU A 22 6.34 3.03 -2.20
N ALA A 23 5.98 4.27 -2.56
CA ALA A 23 5.09 5.09 -1.76
C ALA A 23 3.76 4.36 -1.51
N LEU A 24 3.18 3.76 -2.55
CA LEU A 24 1.93 3.03 -2.44
C LEU A 24 2.04 1.80 -1.51
N ILE A 25 3.07 0.98 -1.68
CA ILE A 25 3.32 -0.17 -0.81
C ILE A 25 3.45 0.30 0.65
N CYS A 26 4.21 1.38 0.89
CA CYS A 26 4.39 1.93 2.24
C CYS A 26 3.08 2.50 2.82
N TYR A 27 2.22 3.10 1.99
CA TYR A 27 0.88 3.53 2.42
C TYR A 27 0.00 2.34 2.79
N GLU A 28 -0.04 1.28 1.97
CA GLU A 28 -0.85 0.08 2.22
C GLU A 28 -0.38 -0.66 3.49
N GLU A 29 0.93 -0.93 3.63
CA GLU A 29 1.50 -1.60 4.80
C GLU A 29 1.36 -0.72 6.06
N GLY A 30 1.57 0.59 5.93
CA GLY A 30 1.42 1.55 7.02
C GLY A 30 -0.01 1.59 7.56
N ILE A 31 -1.00 1.64 6.67
CA ILE A 31 -2.44 1.63 7.03
C ILE A 31 -2.82 0.27 7.66
N GLN A 32 -2.37 -0.85 7.10
CA GLN A 32 -2.66 -2.17 7.65
C GLN A 32 -2.09 -2.33 9.07
N ASN A 33 -0.87 -1.82 9.29
CA ASN A 33 -0.27 -1.81 10.62
C ASN A 33 -1.03 -0.89 11.59
N LEU A 34 -1.45 0.29 11.11
CA LEU A 34 -2.27 1.23 11.89
C LEU A 34 -3.58 0.57 12.35
N LEU A 35 -4.30 -0.09 11.44
CA LEU A 35 -5.55 -0.79 11.75
C LEU A 35 -5.36 -1.92 12.76
N ARG A 36 -4.24 -2.67 12.67
CA ARG A 36 -3.91 -3.71 13.66
C ARG A 36 -3.67 -3.11 15.04
N VAL A 37 -2.93 -2.01 15.13
CA VAL A 37 -2.63 -1.34 16.41
C VAL A 37 -3.90 -0.71 17.00
N MET A 38 -4.78 -0.16 16.17
CA MET A 38 -6.07 0.40 16.59
C MET A 38 -6.97 -0.60 17.32
N GLY A 39 -6.79 -1.91 17.10
CA GLY A 39 -7.50 -2.94 17.86
C GLY A 39 -7.22 -2.91 19.36
N GLY A 40 -6.07 -2.36 19.78
CA GLY A 40 -5.63 -2.31 21.17
C GLY A 40 -5.64 -0.92 21.83
N CYS A 41 -6.09 0.13 21.14
CA CYS A 41 -6.08 1.50 21.68
C CYS A 41 -7.39 1.88 22.38
N SER A 42 -7.40 3.03 23.05
CA SER A 42 -8.61 3.67 23.60
C SER A 42 -9.51 4.21 22.49
N GLU A 43 -10.83 4.34 22.71
CA GLU A 43 -11.77 4.82 21.66
C GLU A 43 -11.44 6.24 21.15
N GLU A 44 -10.91 7.11 22.00
CA GLU A 44 -10.47 8.46 21.65
C GLU A 44 -9.28 8.43 20.67
N GLU A 45 -8.30 7.59 20.97
CA GLU A 45 -7.13 7.37 20.11
C GLU A 45 -7.54 6.71 18.78
N LYS A 46 -8.47 5.74 18.81
CA LYS A 46 -9.00 5.12 17.59
C LYS A 46 -9.67 6.15 16.69
N LYS A 47 -10.40 7.11 17.24
CA LYS A 47 -11.08 8.14 16.46
C LYS A 47 -10.08 9.03 15.70
N GLU A 48 -9.00 9.42 16.35
CA GLU A 48 -7.93 10.21 15.73
C GLU A 48 -7.12 9.39 14.71
N LEU A 49 -6.84 8.11 15.00
CA LEU A 49 -6.18 7.21 14.06
C LEU A 49 -7.06 6.90 12.84
N ARG A 50 -8.38 6.77 12.99
CA ARG A 50 -9.33 6.59 11.87
C ARG A 50 -9.28 7.76 10.89
N LYS A 51 -9.39 8.99 11.39
CA LYS A 51 -9.31 10.20 10.53
C LYS A 51 -8.00 10.22 9.73
N LYS A 52 -6.88 9.90 10.37
CA LYS A 52 -5.57 9.82 9.70
C LYS A 52 -5.54 8.71 8.66
N ALA A 53 -6.04 7.52 9.00
CA ALA A 53 -6.12 6.40 8.07
C ALA A 53 -6.94 6.75 6.83
N GLU A 54 -8.08 7.42 7.00
CA GLU A 54 -8.94 7.86 5.90
C GLU A 54 -8.22 8.82 4.95
N VAL A 55 -7.48 9.79 5.49
CA VAL A 55 -6.68 10.73 4.68
C VAL A 55 -5.58 9.99 3.89
N TYR A 56 -4.86 9.07 4.54
CA TYR A 56 -3.82 8.29 3.86
C TYR A 56 -4.38 7.32 2.82
N LEU A 57 -5.57 6.76 3.07
CA LEU A 57 -6.25 5.85 2.15
C LEU A 57 -6.76 6.61 0.91
N ALA A 58 -7.35 7.79 1.10
CA ALA A 58 -7.74 8.66 -0.01
C ALA A 58 -6.53 9.05 -0.87
N LYS A 59 -5.38 9.36 -0.25
CA LYS A 59 -4.13 9.61 -0.98
C LYS A 59 -3.67 8.39 -1.77
N ALA A 60 -3.67 7.20 -1.16
CA ALA A 60 -3.26 5.97 -1.83
C ALA A 60 -4.13 5.68 -3.07
N GLU A 61 -5.44 5.92 -3.00
CA GLU A 61 -6.35 5.73 -4.13
C GLU A 61 -6.09 6.74 -5.27
N VAL A 62 -5.83 8.00 -4.94
CA VAL A 62 -5.40 9.00 -5.94
C VAL A 62 -4.09 8.56 -6.61
N LEU A 63 -3.12 8.11 -5.81
CA LEU A 63 -1.83 7.65 -6.30
C LEU A 63 -1.97 6.44 -7.24
N LYS A 64 -2.90 5.52 -6.95
CA LYS A 64 -3.23 4.39 -7.84
C LYS A 64 -3.80 4.84 -9.17
N GLN A 65 -4.63 5.89 -9.15
CA GLN A 65 -5.23 6.43 -10.36
C GLN A 65 -4.21 7.21 -11.20
N GLU A 66 -3.35 8.00 -10.56
CA GLU A 66 -2.22 8.69 -11.22
C GLU A 66 -1.25 7.68 -11.85
N ALA A 67 -0.94 6.58 -11.16
CA ALA A 67 -0.13 5.49 -11.70
C ALA A 67 -0.79 4.73 -12.87
N ARG A 68 -2.13 4.84 -13.02
CA ARG A 68 -2.88 4.23 -14.12
C ARG A 68 -2.95 5.14 -15.35
N GLU A 69 -3.02 6.45 -15.14
CA GLU A 69 -3.16 7.47 -16.19
C GLU A 69 -1.80 7.98 -16.71
N GLY A 70 -0.77 8.00 -15.85
CA GLY A 70 0.58 8.42 -16.19
C GLY A 70 1.58 7.26 -16.12
N TYR A 71 2.26 6.98 -17.24
CA TYR A 71 3.55 6.28 -17.27
C TYR A 71 3.57 4.81 -16.78
N GLY A 72 3.24 3.90 -17.69
CA GLY A 72 4.06 2.80 -18.22
C GLY A 72 5.19 2.07 -17.46
N ASP A 73 5.55 2.38 -16.21
CA ASP A 73 6.59 1.65 -15.49
C ASP A 73 6.40 1.75 -13.98
N TYR A 74 5.46 0.99 -13.41
CA TYR A 74 5.64 0.50 -12.05
C TYR A 74 4.82 -0.76 -11.79
N ILE A 75 5.59 -1.81 -11.56
CA ILE A 75 5.18 -3.17 -11.26
C ILE A 75 4.47 -3.15 -9.90
N TYR A 76 3.15 -3.26 -9.86
CA TYR A 76 2.45 -3.71 -8.66
C TYR A 76 2.98 -5.12 -8.35
N ARG A 77 3.90 -5.21 -7.39
CA ARG A 77 4.69 -6.40 -7.13
C ARG A 77 3.79 -7.54 -6.63
N ALA A 78 3.34 -8.41 -7.53
CA ALA A 78 3.00 -9.77 -7.14
C ALA A 78 4.30 -10.42 -6.63
N PRO A 79 4.35 -10.98 -5.39
CA PRO A 79 5.48 -11.80 -5.00
C PRO A 79 5.44 -13.09 -5.82
N GLY A 80 6.11 -13.09 -6.98
CA GLY A 80 6.27 -14.27 -7.83
C GLY A 80 5.96 -14.15 -9.34
N CYS A 81 5.51 -13.01 -9.87
CA CYS A 81 5.18 -12.93 -11.30
C CYS A 81 6.35 -12.45 -12.17
N ILE A 82 7.03 -13.40 -12.81
CA ILE A 82 7.72 -13.15 -14.08
C ILE A 82 6.65 -12.78 -15.11
N ARG A 83 6.91 -11.72 -15.90
CA ARG A 83 6.01 -11.19 -16.93
C ARG A 83 5.45 -12.32 -17.82
N VAL A 84 4.22 -12.73 -17.59
CA VAL A 84 3.40 -13.45 -18.56
C VAL A 84 2.00 -12.88 -18.52
N SER A 85 1.45 -12.61 -19.71
CA SER A 85 0.09 -12.09 -19.93
C SER A 85 -0.92 -12.81 -19.03
N LEU A 86 -1.99 -12.11 -18.60
CA LEU A 86 -3.06 -12.64 -17.75
C LEU A 86 -3.63 -13.99 -18.23
N ALA A 87 -3.52 -14.29 -19.53
CA ALA A 87 -3.94 -15.55 -20.12
C ALA A 87 -3.07 -16.77 -19.72
N THR A 88 -1.81 -16.57 -19.32
CA THR A 88 -0.87 -17.69 -19.09
C THR A 88 -0.78 -18.12 -17.62
N CYS A 89 -1.22 -17.27 -16.69
CA CYS A 89 -1.05 -17.51 -15.26
C CYS A 89 -2.10 -18.48 -14.65
N LEU A 90 -3.23 -18.70 -15.34
CA LEU A 90 -4.29 -19.61 -14.86
C LEU A 90 -4.05 -21.10 -15.19
N LEU A 91 -3.05 -21.42 -16.02
CA LEU A 91 -2.77 -22.80 -16.44
C LEU A 91 -1.54 -23.43 -15.75
N GLN A 92 -0.75 -22.66 -15.00
CA GLN A 92 0.44 -23.14 -14.29
C GLN A 92 0.31 -22.97 -12.78
N TRP A 93 -0.85 -23.33 -12.23
CA TRP A 93 -1.02 -23.57 -10.80
C TRP A 93 -1.22 -25.07 -10.54
N PRO A 94 -0.16 -25.83 -10.29
CA PRO A 94 -0.25 -26.99 -9.44
C PRO A 94 0.40 -26.66 -8.09
N GLN A 95 -0.44 -26.82 -7.06
CA GLN A 95 -0.15 -26.89 -5.63
C GLN A 95 1.33 -27.17 -5.31
N ARG A 96 2.01 -26.25 -4.62
CA ARG A 96 3.26 -26.58 -3.93
C ARG A 96 2.93 -27.46 -2.71
N LYS A 97 2.86 -28.77 -2.94
CA LYS A 97 3.55 -29.82 -2.17
C LYS A 97 3.83 -30.99 -3.11
#